data_AF-A0A942EDR6-F1
#
_entry.id   AF-A0A942EDR6-F1
#
_cell.length_a   1.000
_cell.length_b   1.000
_cell.length_c   1.000
_cell.angle_alpha   90.00
_cell.angle_beta   90.00
_cell.angle_gamma   90.00
#
_symmetry.space_group_name_H-M   'P 1'
#
loop_
_entity.id
_entity.type
_entity.pdbx_description
1 polymer ?
#
loop_
_entity_poly.entity_id
_entity_poly.type
_entity_poly.pdbx_seq_one_letter_code
_entity_poly.pdbx_strand_id
1 'polypeptide(L)'
;MDIDLVLAVAHHLAVFVVVGIVAAEFALLRPGLEGMRLRQLARIDRAYGGAAMLLIAVGVGRVLFGQSGAGYYLANHIFWGKMGLFVIVGLLSIQPTVSLVRWSRALRDDPGFVVPDAQIARSRRFIHLQIIGLALIPLFAAAMARGYGI
;
A
#
# COMPACT_ATOMS: atom_id res chain seq x y z
N MET A 1 -10.34 -4.94 28.33
CA MET A 1 -11.29 -4.50 27.29
C MET A 1 -10.86 -3.08 26.97
N ASP A 2 -10.34 -2.81 25.76
CA ASP A 2 -10.10 -1.48 25.14
C ASP A 2 -9.04 -1.57 24.02
N ILE A 3 -7.98 -2.37 24.21
CA ILE A 3 -6.86 -2.44 23.25
C ILE A 3 -7.24 -3.08 21.91
N ASP A 4 -8.09 -4.10 21.91
CA ASP A 4 -8.55 -4.75 20.67
C ASP A 4 -9.36 -3.79 19.78
N LEU A 5 -10.24 -2.97 20.39
CA LEU A 5 -11.03 -1.96 19.70
C LEU A 5 -10.11 -0.87 19.11
N VAL A 6 -9.17 -0.36 19.90
CA VAL A 6 -8.18 0.63 19.44
C VAL A 6 -7.38 0.09 18.27
N LEU A 7 -6.88 -1.15 18.35
CA LEU A 7 -6.15 -1.80 17.27
C LEU A 7 -7.03 -2.04 16.04
N ALA A 8 -8.32 -2.35 16.21
CA ALA A 8 -9.27 -2.46 15.11
C ALA A 8 -9.43 -1.14 14.38
N VAL A 9 -9.76 -0.07 15.11
CA VAL A 9 -9.94 1.26 14.54
C VAL A 9 -8.66 1.73 13.84
N ALA A 10 -7.51 1.61 14.52
CA ALA A 10 -6.22 1.97 13.96
C ALA A 10 -5.90 1.19 12.67
N HIS A 11 -6.21 -0.11 12.61
CA HIS A 11 -5.96 -0.91 11.41
C HIS A 11 -6.82 -0.44 10.24
N HIS A 12 -8.13 -0.22 10.45
CA HIS A 12 -9.02 0.26 9.39
C HIS A 12 -8.61 1.65 8.88
N LEU A 13 -8.30 2.57 9.79
CA LEU A 13 -7.80 3.89 9.42
C LEU A 13 -6.51 3.80 8.60
N ALA A 14 -5.56 2.96 9.02
CA ALA A 14 -4.32 2.74 8.29
C ALA A 14 -4.58 2.15 6.88
N VAL A 15 -5.53 1.21 6.75
CA VAL A 15 -5.97 0.69 5.43
C VAL A 15 -6.51 1.82 4.56
N PHE A 16 -7.42 2.67 5.08
CA PHE A 16 -7.98 3.78 4.31
C PHE A 16 -6.93 4.81 3.90
N VAL A 17 -5.95 5.08 4.76
CA VAL A 17 -4.82 5.96 4.44
C VAL A 17 -4.00 5.37 3.29
N VAL A 18 -3.66 4.07 3.35
CA VAL A 18 -2.92 3.39 2.27
C VAL A 18 -3.69 3.45 0.95
N VAL A 19 -5.00 3.13 0.97
CA VAL A 19 -5.86 3.20 -0.22
C VAL A 19 -5.94 4.62 -0.77
N GLY A 20 -6.12 5.62 0.09
CA GLY A 20 -6.18 7.03 -0.30
C GLY A 20 -4.88 7.52 -0.93
N ILE A 21 -3.73 7.10 -0.38
CA ILE A 21 -2.42 7.44 -0.94
C ILE A 21 -2.24 6.81 -2.32
N VAL A 22 -2.53 5.52 -2.49
CA VAL A 22 -2.41 4.84 -3.80
C VAL A 22 -3.35 5.47 -4.84
N ALA A 23 -4.55 5.86 -4.44
CA ALA A 23 -5.46 6.60 -5.32
C ALA A 23 -4.88 7.97 -5.74
N ALA A 24 -4.23 8.69 -4.81
CA ALA A 24 -3.56 9.95 -5.11
C ALA A 24 -2.36 9.75 -6.06
N GLU A 25 -1.55 8.71 -5.85
CA GLU A 25 -0.44 8.36 -6.76
C GLU A 25 -0.94 8.05 -8.16
N PHE A 26 -2.01 7.28 -8.27
CA PHE A 26 -2.63 6.94 -9.54
C PHE A 26 -3.13 8.19 -10.30
N ALA A 27 -3.73 9.14 -9.58
CA ALA A 27 -4.25 10.38 -10.15
C ALA A 27 -3.12 11.34 -10.59
N LEU A 28 -2.04 11.40 -9.81
CA LEU A 28 -0.92 12.32 -10.05
C LEU A 28 0.12 11.79 -11.06
N LEU A 29 0.25 10.47 -11.19
CA LEU A 29 1.16 9.84 -12.14
C LEU A 29 0.59 9.89 -13.57
N ARG A 30 0.64 11.05 -14.21
CA ARG A 30 0.10 11.32 -15.55
C ARG A 30 1.12 12.00 -16.47
N PRO A 31 0.96 11.92 -17.81
CA PRO A 31 1.85 12.57 -18.78
C PRO A 31 2.14 14.04 -18.48
N GLY A 32 3.35 14.49 -18.84
CA GLY A 32 3.83 15.83 -18.52
C GLY A 32 4.17 16.02 -17.04
N LEU A 33 4.61 14.96 -16.35
CA LEU A 33 5.06 15.03 -14.96
C LEU A 33 6.44 15.69 -14.87
N GLU A 34 6.52 16.83 -14.19
CA GLU A 34 7.72 17.65 -14.10
C GLU A 34 7.80 18.40 -12.77
N GLY A 35 8.98 18.94 -12.45
CA GLY A 35 9.15 19.99 -11.43
C GLY A 35 8.44 19.72 -10.10
N MET A 36 7.53 20.63 -9.75
CA MET A 36 6.80 20.59 -8.47
C MET A 36 5.87 19.36 -8.34
N ARG A 37 5.23 18.94 -9.45
CA ARG A 37 4.32 17.78 -9.46
C ARG A 37 5.08 16.49 -9.19
N LEU A 38 6.27 16.34 -9.76
CA LEU A 38 7.16 15.20 -9.48
C LEU A 38 7.60 15.18 -8.01
N ARG A 39 7.99 16.34 -7.44
CA ARG A 39 8.36 16.45 -6.01
C ARG A 39 7.19 16.14 -5.08
N GLN A 40 5.97 16.54 -5.43
CA GLN A 40 4.77 16.22 -4.68
C GLN A 40 4.50 14.71 -4.70
N LEU A 41 4.55 14.10 -5.89
CA LEU A 41 4.34 12.65 -6.04
C LEU A 41 5.39 11.84 -5.23
N ALA A 42 6.66 12.24 -5.25
CA ALA A 42 7.70 11.61 -4.45
C ALA A 42 7.56 11.82 -2.92
N ARG A 43 6.81 12.82 -2.47
CA ARG A 43 6.45 12.96 -1.04
C ARG A 43 5.31 12.02 -0.67
N ILE A 44 4.32 11.89 -1.55
CA ILE A 44 3.17 10.99 -1.38
C ILE A 44 3.64 9.53 -1.34
N ASP A 45 4.55 9.13 -2.23
CA ASP A 45 5.15 7.78 -2.23
C ASP A 45 5.95 7.47 -0.96
N ARG A 46 6.64 8.46 -0.38
CA ARG A 46 7.26 8.27 0.95
C ARG A 46 6.24 8.13 2.06
N ALA A 47 5.13 8.86 1.98
CA ALA A 47 4.03 8.72 2.93
C ALA A 47 3.35 7.34 2.80
N TYR A 48 3.24 6.78 1.58
CA TYR A 48 2.80 5.41 1.35
C TYR A 48 3.64 4.42 2.15
N GLY A 49 4.97 4.49 2.03
CA GLY A 49 5.88 3.60 2.75
C GLY A 49 5.68 3.68 4.27
N GLY A 50 5.55 4.89 4.82
CA GLY A 50 5.26 5.09 6.25
C GLY A 50 3.90 4.52 6.68
N ALA A 51 2.85 4.76 5.89
CA ALA A 51 1.51 4.25 6.14
C ALA A 51 1.45 2.71 6.06
N ALA A 52 2.14 2.10 5.09
CA ALA A 52 2.25 0.66 4.96
C ALA A 52 2.94 0.03 6.17
N MET A 53 4.04 0.62 6.65
CA MET A 53 4.74 0.15 7.86
C MET A 53 3.85 0.26 9.11
N LEU A 54 3.11 1.35 9.26
CA LEU A 54 2.15 1.51 10.35
C LEU A 54 1.04 0.45 10.27
N LEU A 55 0.50 0.20 9.08
CA LEU A 55 -0.52 -0.82 8.85
C LEU A 55 -0.03 -2.22 9.25
N ILE A 56 1.22 -2.56 8.92
CA ILE A 56 1.87 -3.81 9.33
C ILE A 56 1.98 -3.88 10.85
N ALA A 57 2.52 -2.84 11.49
CA ALA A 57 2.71 -2.82 12.94
C ALA A 57 1.39 -3.02 13.70
N VAL A 58 0.33 -2.30 13.28
CA VAL A 58 -1.01 -2.46 13.88
C VAL A 58 -1.59 -3.84 13.56
N GLY A 59 -1.39 -4.35 12.34
CA GLY A 59 -1.82 -5.70 11.94
C GLY A 59 -1.20 -6.81 12.79
N VAL A 60 0.10 -6.73 13.04
CA VAL A 60 0.81 -7.65 13.95
C VAL A 60 0.25 -7.53 15.38
N GLY A 61 0.01 -6.30 15.85
CA GLY A 61 -0.65 -6.06 17.13
C GLY A 61 -2.01 -6.75 17.24
N ARG A 62 -2.82 -6.76 16.16
CA ARG A 62 -4.11 -7.49 16.12
C ARG A 62 -3.95 -9.00 16.19
N VAL A 63 -2.88 -9.57 15.63
CA VAL A 63 -2.64 -11.02 15.70
C VAL A 63 -2.22 -11.44 17.11
N LEU A 64 -1.39 -10.62 17.77
CA LEU A 64 -0.83 -10.95 19.09
C LEU A 64 -1.78 -10.62 20.24
N PHE A 65 -2.47 -9.48 20.18
CA PHE A 65 -3.28 -8.95 21.28
C PHE A 65 -4.78 -8.89 20.97
N GLY A 66 -5.20 -9.33 19.78
CA GLY A 66 -6.60 -9.31 19.37
C GLY A 66 -7.42 -10.46 19.93
N GLN A 67 -8.74 -10.29 19.97
CA GLN A 67 -9.64 -11.22 20.67
C GLN A 67 -9.65 -12.65 20.12
N SER A 68 -9.38 -12.85 18.83
CA SER A 68 -9.39 -14.19 18.21
C SER A 68 -8.20 -15.07 18.61
N GLY A 69 -7.15 -14.50 19.22
CA GLY A 69 -5.91 -15.18 19.56
C GLY A 69 -5.04 -15.55 18.34
N ALA A 70 -3.72 -15.59 18.53
CA ALA A 70 -2.76 -15.83 17.44
C ALA A 70 -2.97 -17.19 16.72
N GLY A 71 -3.39 -18.21 17.45
CA GLY A 71 -3.63 -19.56 16.89
C GLY A 71 -4.69 -19.59 15.81
N TYR A 72 -5.76 -18.81 15.93
CA TYR A 72 -6.81 -18.71 14.91
C TYR A 72 -6.26 -18.14 13.59
N TYR A 73 -5.46 -17.08 13.67
CA TYR A 73 -4.87 -16.45 12.48
C TYR A 73 -3.87 -17.37 11.78
N LEU A 74 -2.99 -18.02 12.54
CA LEU A 74 -1.93 -18.87 11.97
C LEU A 74 -2.47 -20.16 11.32
N ALA A 75 -3.56 -20.72 11.85
CA ALA A 75 -4.21 -21.90 11.28
C ALA A 75 -5.08 -21.60 10.06
N ASN A 76 -5.49 -20.34 9.85
CA ASN A 76 -6.44 -19.99 8.81
C ASN A 76 -5.74 -19.73 7.45
N HIS A 77 -6.05 -20.51 6.42
CA HIS A 77 -5.44 -20.38 5.09
C HIS A 77 -5.83 -19.08 4.36
N ILE A 78 -7.02 -18.55 4.64
CA ILE A 78 -7.50 -17.26 4.12
C ILE A 78 -6.70 -16.10 4.73
N PHE A 79 -6.20 -16.23 5.97
CA PHE A 79 -5.24 -15.29 6.55
C PHE A 79 -3.99 -15.20 5.68
N TRP A 80 -3.37 -16.33 5.40
CA TRP A 80 -2.15 -16.40 4.61
C TRP A 80 -2.36 -15.92 3.18
N GLY A 81 -3.54 -16.17 2.60
CA GLY A 81 -3.95 -15.58 1.32
C GLY A 81 -3.95 -14.05 1.36
N LYS A 82 -4.58 -13.44 2.37
CA LYS A 82 -4.54 -11.98 2.61
C LYS A 82 -3.10 -11.48 2.77
N MET A 83 -2.29 -12.16 3.57
CA MET A 83 -0.91 -11.75 3.86
C MET A 83 -0.02 -11.84 2.61
N GLY A 84 -0.14 -12.92 1.83
CA GLY A 84 0.55 -13.07 0.55
C GLY A 84 0.17 -11.96 -0.43
N LEU A 85 -1.12 -11.62 -0.52
CA LEU A 85 -1.58 -10.53 -1.36
C LEU A 85 -1.05 -9.17 -0.90
N PHE A 86 -1.02 -8.92 0.41
CA PHE A 86 -0.42 -7.71 0.96
C PHE A 86 1.08 -7.60 0.64
N VAL A 87 1.83 -8.70 0.73
CA VAL A 87 3.24 -8.76 0.32
C VAL A 87 3.39 -8.48 -1.17
N ILE A 88 2.56 -9.09 -2.03
CA ILE A 88 2.58 -8.84 -3.48
C ILE A 88 2.34 -7.36 -3.77
N VAL A 89 1.37 -6.72 -3.12
CA VAL A 89 1.13 -5.26 -3.26
C VAL A 89 2.37 -4.46 -2.87
N GLY A 90 3.02 -4.80 -1.75
CA GLY A 90 4.27 -4.15 -1.32
C GLY A 90 5.43 -4.37 -2.30
N LEU A 91 5.55 -5.56 -2.90
CA LEU A 91 6.56 -5.81 -3.93
C LEU A 91 6.28 -5.02 -5.21
N LEU A 92 5.01 -4.91 -5.61
CA LEU A 92 4.59 -4.11 -6.75
C LEU A 92 4.83 -2.60 -6.53
N SER A 93 4.91 -2.13 -5.28
CA SER A 93 5.22 -0.74 -4.97
C SER A 93 6.70 -0.39 -5.15
N ILE A 94 7.60 -1.38 -5.12
CA ILE A 94 9.05 -1.14 -5.27
C ILE A 94 9.35 -0.44 -6.62
N GLN A 95 8.72 -0.88 -7.71
CA GLN A 95 9.00 -0.33 -9.04
C GLN A 95 8.65 1.17 -9.17
N PRO A 96 7.43 1.64 -8.81
CA PRO A 96 7.11 3.07 -8.87
C PRO A 96 7.98 3.88 -7.90
N THR A 97 8.23 3.39 -6.68
CA THR A 97 9.11 4.06 -5.70
C THR A 97 10.53 4.28 -6.25
N VAL A 98 11.16 3.22 -6.79
CA VAL A 98 12.51 3.34 -7.39
C VAL A 98 12.51 4.29 -8.58
N SER A 99 11.44 4.31 -9.37
CA SER A 99 11.31 5.22 -10.51
C SER A 99 11.20 6.67 -10.06
N LEU A 100 10.40 6.96 -9.03
CA LEU A 100 10.26 8.28 -8.44
C LEU A 100 11.58 8.78 -7.85
N VAL A 101 12.36 7.91 -7.19
CA VAL A 101 13.70 8.26 -6.70
C VAL A 101 14.61 8.62 -7.87
N ARG A 102 14.62 7.83 -8.95
CA ARG A 102 15.43 8.12 -10.15
C ARG A 102 15.04 9.42 -10.82
N TRP A 103 13.74 9.66 -11.02
CA TRP A 103 13.24 10.90 -11.62
C TRP A 103 13.50 12.11 -10.72
N SER A 104 13.41 11.95 -9.40
CA SER A 104 13.74 13.01 -8.46
C SER A 104 15.21 13.39 -8.48
N ARG A 105 16.12 12.44 -8.77
CA ARG A 105 17.54 12.71 -9.01
C ARG A 105 17.74 13.45 -10.34
N ALA A 106 17.15 12.95 -11.43
CA ALA A 106 17.21 13.61 -12.73
C ALA A 106 16.70 15.06 -12.69
N LEU A 107 15.61 15.33 -11.95
CA LEU A 107 15.09 16.69 -11.75
C LEU A 107 16.02 17.60 -10.93
N ARG A 108 16.86 17.03 -10.06
CA ARG A 108 17.88 17.82 -9.32
C ARG A 108 19.04 18.20 -10.24
N ASP A 109 19.41 17.30 -11.15
CA ASP A 109 20.51 17.51 -12.10
C ASP A 109 20.08 18.42 -13.25
N ASP A 110 18.83 18.32 -13.70
CA ASP A 110 18.21 19.16 -14.72
C ASP A 110 16.84 19.68 -14.26
N PRO A 111 16.70 20.98 -13.91
CA PRO A 111 15.43 21.57 -13.51
C PRO A 111 14.33 21.51 -14.59
N GLY A 112 14.71 21.37 -15.86
CA GLY A 112 13.81 21.19 -17.01
C GLY A 112 13.39 19.75 -17.26
N PHE A 113 13.82 18.80 -16.42
CA PHE A 113 13.51 17.38 -16.62
C PHE A 113 12.01 17.10 -16.56
N VAL A 114 11.51 16.52 -17.66
CA VAL A 114 10.15 15.99 -17.79
C VAL A 114 10.24 14.47 -17.88
N VAL A 115 9.41 13.77 -17.09
CA VAL A 115 9.40 12.30 -17.09
C VAL A 115 8.86 11.80 -18.44
N PRO A 116 9.58 10.92 -19.16
CA PRO A 116 9.09 10.35 -20.41
C PRO A 116 7.81 9.53 -20.23
N ASP A 117 6.84 9.73 -21.13
CA ASP A 117 5.51 9.10 -21.05
C ASP A 117 5.55 7.57 -21.01
N ALA A 118 6.51 6.94 -21.69
CA ALA A 118 6.71 5.49 -21.64
C ALA A 118 7.04 5.00 -20.21
N GLN A 119 7.82 5.76 -19.44
CA GLN A 119 8.16 5.41 -18.06
C GLN A 119 6.95 5.62 -17.12
N ILE A 120 6.16 6.67 -17.36
CA ILE A 120 4.90 6.91 -16.66
C ILE A 120 3.94 5.75 -16.90
N ALA A 121 3.74 5.35 -18.16
CA ALA A 121 2.86 4.25 -18.54
C ALA A 121 3.28 2.92 -17.87
N ARG A 122 4.58 2.65 -17.79
CA ARG A 122 5.10 1.47 -17.07
C ARG A 122 4.72 1.53 -15.59
N SER A 123 5.03 2.61 -14.89
CA SER A 123 4.72 2.75 -13.46
C SER A 123 3.21 2.73 -13.18
N ARG A 124 2.38 3.28 -14.08
CA ARG A 124 0.91 3.20 -13.98
C ARG A 124 0.38 1.77 -14.02
N ARG A 125 1.04 0.84 -14.73
CA ARG A 125 0.62 -0.58 -14.74
C ARG A 125 0.84 -1.22 -13.37
N PHE A 126 1.96 -0.93 -12.71
CA PHE A 126 2.22 -1.43 -11.36
C PHE A 126 1.22 -0.88 -10.35
N ILE A 127 0.88 0.40 -10.43
CA ILE A 127 -0.16 0.99 -9.56
C ILE A 127 -1.54 0.36 -9.80
N HIS A 128 -1.92 0.06 -11.06
CA HIS A 128 -3.17 -0.67 -11.31
C HIS A 128 -3.19 -2.04 -10.64
N LEU A 129 -2.08 -2.80 -10.74
CA LEU A 129 -1.98 -4.11 -10.09
C LEU A 129 -2.04 -3.98 -8.56
N GLN A 130 -1.46 -2.92 -7.99
CA GLN A 130 -1.59 -2.63 -6.55
C GLN A 130 -3.05 -2.33 -6.16
N ILE A 131 -3.77 -1.54 -6.96
CA ILE A 131 -5.20 -1.23 -6.71
C ILE A 131 -6.02 -2.51 -6.72
N ILE A 132 -5.81 -3.40 -7.70
CA ILE A 132 -6.49 -4.69 -7.78
C ILE A 132 -6.18 -5.54 -6.54
N GLY A 133 -4.91 -5.62 -6.15
CA GLY A 133 -4.50 -6.35 -4.95
C GLY A 133 -5.11 -5.77 -3.66
N LEU A 134 -5.09 -4.44 -3.51
CA LEU A 134 -5.71 -3.76 -2.38
C LEU A 134 -7.22 -3.96 -2.32
N ALA A 135 -7.91 -3.99 -3.46
CA ALA A 135 -9.35 -4.24 -3.52
C ALA A 135 -9.71 -5.70 -3.17
N LEU A 136 -8.83 -6.66 -3.45
CA LEU A 136 -9.01 -8.07 -3.10
C LEU A 136 -8.75 -8.35 -1.61
N ILE A 137 -7.87 -7.60 -0.93
CA ILE A 137 -7.56 -7.81 0.50
C ILE A 137 -8.81 -7.79 1.42
N PRO A 138 -9.75 -6.83 1.29
CA PRO A 138 -11.00 -6.83 2.05
C PRO A 138 -11.86 -8.08 1.83
N LEU A 139 -11.82 -8.70 0.66
CA LEU A 139 -12.56 -9.94 0.39
C LEU A 139 -12.06 -11.08 1.28
N PHE A 140 -10.73 -11.27 1.36
CA PHE A 140 -10.14 -12.26 2.26
C PHE A 140 -10.45 -11.94 3.74
N ALA A 141 -10.40 -10.66 4.12
CA ALA A 141 -10.75 -10.25 5.48
C ALA A 141 -12.21 -10.57 5.83
N ALA A 142 -13.16 -10.29 4.92
CA ALA A 142 -14.57 -10.57 5.10
C ALA A 142 -14.89 -12.08 5.10
N ALA A 143 -14.17 -12.87 4.30
CA ALA A 143 -14.27 -14.34 4.30
C ALA A 143 -13.76 -14.94 5.61
N MET A 144 -12.57 -14.52 6.08
CA MET A 144 -12.04 -14.94 7.38
C MET A 144 -13.00 -14.60 8.53
N ALA A 145 -13.60 -13.40 8.52
CA ALA A 145 -14.53 -12.98 9.57
C ALA A 145 -15.80 -13.84 9.64
N ARG A 146 -16.12 -14.57 8.56
CA ARG A 146 -17.25 -15.51 8.48
C ARG A 146 -16.84 -16.96 8.74
N GLY A 147 -15.59 -17.21 9.16
CA GLY A 147 -15.10 -18.55 9.50
C GLY A 147 -14.61 -19.38 8.33
N TYR A 148 -14.45 -18.82 7.13
CA TYR A 148 -13.83 -19.54 6.02
C TYR A 148 -12.31 -19.69 6.25
N GLY A 149 -11.75 -20.86 5.92
CA GLY A 149 -10.30 -21.09 5.87
C GLY A 149 -9.68 -21.84 7.05
N ILE A 150 -10.50 -22.34 7.96
CA ILE A 150 -10.14 -23.19 9.11
C ILE A 150 -10.73 -24.59 8.93
#